data_AF-A0A1G4R3J5-F1
#
_entry.id   AF-A0A1G4R3J5-F1
#
_cell.length_a   1.000
_cell.length_b   1.000
_cell.length_c   1.000
_cell.angle_alpha   90.00
_cell.angle_beta   90.00
_cell.angle_gamma   90.00
#
_symmetry.space_group_name_H-M   'P 1'
#
loop_
_entity.id
_entity.type
_entity.pdbx_description
1 polymer ?
#
loop_
_entity_poly.entity_id
_entity_poly.type
_entity_poly.pdbx_seq_one_letter_code
_entity_poly.pdbx_strand_id
1 'polypeptide(L)'
;MATIVWHKPSGRKYLFLGPGFGAYKAQRAGVLGGDWFPHEESGEIMVAAVCDGNGIIRWFPSEELQVLEIDGKPVSSWFESLADPDVLLTLDKDDACRAEAGAVEQCPACLTRVRAEERECPSCGLTLMTES
;
A
#
# COMPACT_ATOMS: atom_id res chain seq x y z
N MET A 1 -19.97 16.15 -7.18
CA MET A 1 -19.26 14.91 -6.88
C MET A 1 -17.96 15.29 -6.18
N ALA A 2 -17.70 14.78 -4.99
CA ALA A 2 -16.55 15.15 -4.18
C ALA A 2 -15.99 13.93 -3.46
N THR A 3 -14.67 13.77 -3.54
CA THR A 3 -13.96 12.69 -2.85
C THR A 3 -13.09 13.31 -1.77
N ILE A 4 -13.28 12.89 -0.52
CA ILE A 4 -12.45 13.34 0.61
C ILE A 4 -11.38 12.29 0.86
N VAL A 5 -10.12 12.73 0.91
CA VAL A 5 -8.96 11.89 1.18
C VAL A 5 -8.26 12.31 2.46
N TRP A 6 -7.65 11.34 3.12
CA TRP A 6 -6.75 11.53 4.25
C TRP A 6 -5.30 11.42 3.77
N HIS A 7 -4.49 12.41 4.12
CA HIS A 7 -3.05 12.36 3.91
C HIS A 7 -2.37 11.78 5.15
N LYS A 8 -1.98 10.50 5.07
CA LYS A 8 -1.50 9.68 6.18
C LYS A 8 -0.35 10.34 6.96
N PRO A 9 0.72 10.88 6.33
CA PRO A 9 1.83 11.49 7.06
C PRO A 9 1.42 12.72 7.87
N SER A 10 0.53 13.57 7.34
CA SER A 10 0.15 14.83 8.02
C SER A 10 -1.05 14.70 8.95
N GLY A 11 -1.82 13.61 8.87
CA GLY A 11 -3.07 13.47 9.61
C GLY A 11 -4.24 14.31 9.07
N ARG A 12 -4.06 15.08 7.99
CA ARG A 12 -5.04 16.07 7.49
C ARG A 12 -5.92 15.52 6.37
N LYS A 13 -7.13 16.07 6.26
CA LYS A 13 -8.10 15.76 5.19
C LYS A 13 -8.00 16.79 4.07
N TYR A 14 -8.21 16.33 2.84
CA TYR A 14 -8.21 17.14 1.63
C TYR A 14 -9.33 16.72 0.68
N LEU A 15 -9.73 17.61 -0.21
CA LEU A 15 -10.57 17.28 -1.37
C LEU A 15 -9.68 16.72 -2.47
N PHE A 16 -9.97 15.54 -3.00
CA PHE A 16 -9.28 14.97 -4.14
C PHE A 16 -9.77 15.62 -5.44
N LEU A 17 -8.83 16.05 -6.29
CA LEU A 17 -9.11 16.69 -7.56
C LEU A 17 -8.85 15.75 -8.75
N GLY A 18 -7.80 14.94 -8.68
CA GLY A 18 -7.48 14.00 -9.74
C GLY A 18 -6.07 13.39 -9.64
N PRO A 19 -5.79 12.31 -10.37
CA PRO A 19 -4.45 11.76 -10.50
C PRO A 19 -3.56 12.66 -11.36
N GLY A 20 -2.25 12.53 -11.18
CA GLY A 20 -1.24 13.13 -12.05
C GLY A 20 0.08 12.39 -11.98
N PHE A 21 0.99 12.74 -12.88
CA PHE A 21 2.35 12.20 -12.91
C PHE A 21 3.33 13.30 -12.47
N GLY A 22 4.06 13.03 -11.40
CA GLY A 22 5.20 13.84 -11.00
C GLY A 22 6.41 13.39 -11.79
N ALA A 23 6.88 14.20 -12.74
CA ALA A 23 8.15 13.95 -13.41
C ALA A 23 9.28 14.48 -12.54
N TYR A 24 10.13 13.60 -12.00
CA TYR A 24 11.38 13.99 -11.35
C TYR A 24 12.53 13.82 -12.34
N LYS A 25 13.21 14.93 -12.67
CA LYS A 25 14.48 14.92 -13.42
C LYS A 25 15.55 15.56 -12.55
N ALA A 26 16.43 14.75 -11.97
CA ALA A 26 17.65 15.25 -11.34
C ALA A 26 18.85 15.00 -12.26
N GLN A 27 19.32 16.05 -12.93
CA GLN A 27 20.66 16.03 -13.51
C GLN A 27 21.65 16.33 -12.38
N ARG A 28 22.41 15.33 -11.94
CA ARG A 28 23.64 15.62 -11.20
C ARG A 28 24.62 16.28 -12.17
N ALA A 29 24.92 17.56 -11.95
CA ALA A 29 26.05 18.19 -12.64
C ALA A 29 27.33 17.49 -12.18
N GLY A 30 28.04 16.83 -13.11
CA GLY A 30 29.28 16.12 -12.82
C GLY A 30 30.31 17.08 -12.19
N VAL A 31 30.74 16.76 -10.97
CA VAL A 31 31.73 17.56 -10.25
C VAL A 31 33.10 17.27 -10.88
N LEU A 32 33.62 18.23 -11.64
CA LEU A 32 35.01 18.32 -12.12
C LEU A 32 35.43 17.25 -13.16
N GLY A 33 35.09 17.46 -14.44
CA GLY A 33 35.67 16.69 -15.55
C GLY A 33 34.70 16.13 -16.58
N GLY A 34 33.39 16.27 -16.37
CA GLY A 34 32.35 15.97 -17.34
C GLY A 34 32.29 14.49 -17.73
N ASP A 35 31.45 13.71 -17.05
CA ASP A 35 30.99 12.45 -17.62
C ASP A 35 30.33 12.75 -18.97
N TRP A 36 30.87 12.19 -20.06
CA TRP A 36 30.33 12.36 -21.42
C TRP A 36 28.98 11.65 -21.60
N PHE A 37 28.51 10.97 -20.55
CA PHE A 37 27.21 10.32 -20.45
C PHE A 37 26.63 10.61 -19.06
N PRO A 38 25.97 11.76 -18.85
CA PRO A 38 25.24 12.00 -17.60
C PRO A 38 24.20 10.90 -17.41
N HIS A 39 24.26 10.19 -16.29
CA HIS A 39 23.29 9.16 -15.96
C HIS A 39 21.95 9.84 -15.64
N GLU A 40 21.00 9.70 -16.57
CA GLU A 40 19.64 10.22 -16.42
C GLU A 40 18.80 9.19 -15.67
N GLU A 41 18.63 9.37 -14.36
CA GLU A 41 17.61 8.65 -13.61
C GLU A 41 16.28 9.40 -13.78
N SER A 42 15.48 8.97 -14.75
CA SER A 42 14.10 9.41 -14.92
C SER A 42 13.18 8.38 -14.26
N GLY A 43 12.33 8.85 -13.34
CA GLY A 43 11.30 8.03 -12.70
C GLY A 43 9.95 8.75 -12.75
N GLU A 44 8.88 7.99 -12.97
CA GLU A 44 7.51 8.47 -12.83
C GLU A 44 7.06 8.25 -11.39
N ILE A 45 6.72 9.33 -10.68
CA ILE A 45 6.10 9.23 -9.35
C ILE A 45 4.61 9.48 -9.52
N MET A 46 3.79 8.49 -9.16
CA MET A 46 2.35 8.61 -9.15
C MET A 46 1.94 9.59 -8.05
N VAL A 47 1.36 10.72 -8.45
CA VAL A 47 0.88 11.75 -7.53
C VAL A 47 -0.61 12.00 -7.72
N ALA A 48 -1.22 12.67 -6.75
CA ALA A 48 -2.58 13.13 -6.82
C ALA A 48 -2.65 14.62 -6.48
N ALA A 49 -3.42 15.36 -7.28
CA ALA A 49 -3.82 16.71 -6.95
C ALA A 49 -4.92 16.68 -5.91
N VAL A 50 -4.72 17.43 -4.83
CA VAL A 50 -5.71 17.64 -3.77
C VAL A 50 -5.85 19.12 -3.45
N CYS A 51 -6.93 19.50 -2.79
CA CYS A 51 -7.20 20.85 -2.34
C CYS A 51 -7.45 20.88 -0.83
N ASP A 52 -6.88 21.87 -0.14
CA ASP A 52 -7.20 22.12 1.27
C ASP A 52 -8.46 22.99 1.44
N GLY A 53 -8.87 23.24 2.69
CA GLY A 53 -10.07 24.03 2.99
C GLY A 53 -10.01 25.50 2.55
N ASN A 54 -8.84 26.00 2.14
CA ASN A 54 -8.67 27.36 1.62
C ASN A 54 -8.66 27.42 0.09
N GLY A 55 -8.85 26.30 -0.62
CA GLY A 55 -8.77 26.29 -2.08
C GLY A 55 -7.35 26.05 -2.63
N ILE A 56 -6.34 25.80 -1.77
CA ILE A 56 -4.95 25.67 -2.22
C ILE A 56 -4.71 24.26 -2.74
N ILE A 57 -4.25 24.17 -4.00
CA ILE A 57 -3.90 22.91 -4.65
C ILE A 57 -2.52 22.43 -4.17
N ARG A 58 -2.43 21.13 -3.86
CA ARG A 58 -1.22 20.42 -3.44
C ARG A 58 -1.10 19.11 -4.20
N TRP A 59 0.12 18.61 -4.29
CA TRP A 59 0.43 17.33 -4.90
C TRP A 59 1.05 16.42 -3.86
N PHE A 60 0.49 15.22 -3.68
CA PHE A 60 1.03 14.20 -2.78
C PHE A 60 1.24 12.90 -3.54
N PRO A 61 2.26 12.08 -3.19
CA PRO A 61 2.34 10.71 -3.64
C PRO A 61 1.02 9.98 -3.38
N SER A 62 0.52 9.26 -4.38
CA SER A 62 -0.79 8.59 -4.28
C SER A 62 -0.82 7.56 -3.14
N GLU A 63 0.32 6.93 -2.85
CA GLU A 63 0.47 5.99 -1.73
C GLU A 63 0.31 6.63 -0.35
N GLU A 64 0.47 7.96 -0.23
CA GLU A 64 0.28 8.69 1.03
C GLU A 64 -1.19 9.07 1.29
N LEU A 65 -2.07 8.86 0.32
CA LEU A 65 -3.48 9.21 0.39
C LEU A 65 -4.37 7.99 0.60
N GLN A 66 -5.43 8.18 1.37
CA GLN A 66 -6.50 7.19 1.57
C GLN A 66 -7.86 7.84 1.36
N VAL A 67 -8.73 7.23 0.57
CA VAL A 67 -10.11 7.71 0.38
C VAL A 67 -10.92 7.44 1.64
N LEU A 68 -11.60 8.48 2.15
CA LEU A 68 -12.51 8.38 3.29
C LEU A 68 -13.97 8.42 2.86
N GLU A 69 -14.30 9.30 1.92
CA GLU A 69 -15.68 9.61 1.55
C GLU A 69 -15.77 9.87 0.05
N ILE A 70 -16.85 9.40 -0.57
CA ILE A 70 -17.23 9.71 -1.95
C ILE A 70 -18.69 10.17 -1.90
N ASP A 71 -18.95 11.40 -2.37
CA ASP A 71 -20.30 11.98 -2.46
C ASP A 71 -21.10 11.97 -1.17
N GLY A 72 -20.47 12.34 -0.04
CA GLY A 72 -21.14 12.38 1.25
C GLY A 72 -21.27 11.02 1.94
N LYS A 73 -20.81 9.93 1.30
CA LYS A 73 -20.90 8.58 1.83
C LYS A 73 -19.53 8.02 2.20
N PRO A 74 -19.38 7.38 3.38
CA PRO A 74 -18.12 6.73 3.75
C PRO A 74 -17.76 5.66 2.73
N VAL A 75 -16.47 5.52 2.46
CA VAL A 75 -15.94 4.58 1.46
C VAL A 75 -16.44 3.14 1.67
N SER A 76 -16.60 2.71 2.93
CA SER A 76 -17.09 1.37 3.30
C SER A 76 -18.48 1.05 2.72
N SER A 77 -19.38 2.03 2.67
CA SER A 77 -20.77 1.84 2.21
C SER A 77 -20.88 1.41 0.75
N TRP A 78 -19.84 1.65 -0.05
CA TRP A 78 -19.78 1.25 -1.46
C TRP A 78 -19.42 -0.23 -1.64
N PHE A 79 -18.81 -0.85 -0.61
CA PHE A 79 -18.35 -2.25 -0.65
C PHE A 79 -19.27 -3.20 0.12
N GLU A 80 -20.18 -2.70 0.95
CA GLU A 80 -21.17 -3.51 1.68
C GLU A 80 -22.05 -4.34 0.74
N SER A 81 -22.38 -3.83 -0.45
CA SER A 81 -23.16 -4.57 -1.47
C SER A 81 -22.33 -5.55 -2.30
N LEU A 82 -21.00 -5.48 -2.21
CA LEU A 82 -20.06 -6.35 -2.94
C LEU A 82 -19.51 -7.48 -2.04
N ALA A 83 -19.95 -7.54 -0.79
CA ALA A 83 -19.68 -8.63 0.13
C ALA A 83 -20.41 -9.89 -0.34
N ASP A 84 -19.83 -10.56 -1.34
CA ASP A 84 -19.97 -11.98 -1.51
C ASP A 84 -19.44 -12.64 -0.22
N PRO A 85 -20.23 -13.45 0.50
CA PRO A 85 -19.80 -14.07 1.75
C PRO A 85 -18.48 -14.84 1.63
N ASP A 86 -18.10 -15.27 0.43
CA ASP A 86 -16.84 -15.98 0.17
C ASP A 86 -15.61 -15.05 0.05
N VAL A 87 -15.78 -13.74 -0.18
CA VAL A 87 -14.68 -12.75 -0.33
C VAL A 87 -14.31 -12.11 1.01
N LEU A 88 -15.19 -12.14 2.02
CA LEU A 88 -14.88 -11.59 3.34
C LEU A 88 -13.72 -12.32 4.04
N LEU A 89 -13.37 -13.54 3.60
CA LEU A 89 -12.24 -14.31 4.12
C LEU A 89 -10.87 -13.92 3.52
N THR A 90 -10.84 -13.10 2.47
CA THR A 90 -9.58 -12.69 1.81
C THR A 90 -9.19 -11.23 2.09
N LEU A 91 -10.13 -10.35 2.48
CA LEU A 91 -9.82 -8.94 2.75
C LEU A 91 -9.13 -8.68 4.10
N ASP A 92 -9.19 -9.64 5.04
CA ASP A 92 -8.58 -9.49 6.38
C ASP A 92 -7.10 -9.93 6.46
N LYS A 93 -6.49 -10.44 5.37
CA LYS A 93 -5.17 -11.08 5.46
C LYS A 93 -4.00 -10.28 4.88
N ASP A 94 -4.23 -9.29 4.03
CA ASP A 94 -3.12 -8.62 3.33
C ASP A 94 -2.89 -7.15 3.71
N ASP A 95 -3.79 -6.48 4.46
CA ASP A 95 -3.66 -5.03 4.74
C ASP A 95 -3.68 -4.62 6.23
N ALA A 96 -3.47 -5.55 7.16
CA ALA A 96 -3.27 -5.22 8.56
C ALA A 96 -1.78 -5.19 8.92
N CYS A 97 -1.17 -4.00 8.81
CA CYS A 97 -0.07 -3.62 9.71
C CYS A 97 -0.61 -3.58 11.16
N ARG A 98 -0.78 -4.74 11.79
CA ARG A 98 -0.91 -4.84 13.25
C ARG A 98 -0.41 -6.20 13.73
N ALA A 99 0.57 -6.14 14.61
CA ALA A 99 1.25 -7.25 15.23
C ALA A 99 0.29 -8.21 15.95
N GLU A 100 0.33 -9.48 15.59
CA GLU A 100 0.34 -10.60 16.54
C GLU A 100 1.39 -11.61 16.06
N ALA A 101 2.49 -11.68 16.81
CA ALA A 101 3.61 -12.57 16.57
C ALA A 101 3.24 -14.00 16.98
N GLY A 102 2.58 -14.73 16.09
CA GLY A 102 2.75 -16.18 16.03
C GLY A 102 3.94 -16.46 15.11
N ALA A 103 4.97 -17.15 15.58
CA ALA A 103 6.13 -17.48 14.76
C ALA A 103 5.68 -18.36 13.58
N VAL A 104 5.52 -17.74 12.39
CA VAL A 104 5.22 -18.46 11.16
C VAL A 104 6.54 -18.95 10.59
N GLU A 105 6.72 -20.27 10.55
CA GLU A 105 7.87 -20.92 9.96
C GLU A 105 7.56 -21.38 8.54
N GLN A 106 8.60 -21.76 7.79
CA GLN A 106 8.45 -22.33 6.45
C GLN A 106 8.66 -23.83 6.50
N CYS A 107 7.74 -24.60 5.91
CA CYS A 107 7.90 -26.04 5.77
C CYS A 107 9.17 -26.36 4.97
N PRO A 108 10.10 -27.20 5.47
CA PRO A 108 11.36 -27.48 4.78
C PRO A 108 11.19 -28.24 3.45
N ALA A 109 10.06 -28.92 3.24
CA ALA A 109 9.85 -29.71 2.01
C ALA A 109 9.19 -28.91 0.88
N CYS A 110 8.27 -28.01 1.19
CA CYS A 110 7.47 -27.32 0.16
C CYS A 110 7.42 -25.79 0.33
N LEU A 111 8.11 -25.25 1.34
CA LEU A 111 8.16 -23.81 1.66
C LEU A 111 6.80 -23.17 1.97
N THR A 112 5.75 -23.98 2.11
CA THR A 112 4.46 -23.51 2.59
C THR A 112 4.62 -22.95 3.99
N ARG A 113 4.02 -21.78 4.23
CA ARG A 113 4.00 -21.17 5.55
C ARG A 113 3.18 -22.03 6.50
N VAL A 114 3.78 -22.38 7.62
CA VAL A 114 3.22 -23.25 8.65
C VAL A 114 3.31 -22.55 9.99
N ARG A 115 2.31 -22.77 10.85
CA ARG A 115 2.32 -22.21 12.20
C ARG A 115 3.06 -23.16 13.15
N ALA A 116 3.67 -22.63 14.21
CA ALA A 116 4.38 -23.44 15.19
C ALA A 116 3.50 -24.52 15.84
N GLU A 117 2.18 -24.34 15.89
CA GLU A 117 1.25 -25.31 16.48
C GLU A 117 0.80 -26.40 15.50
N GLU A 118 1.11 -26.28 14.20
CA GLU A 118 0.73 -27.25 13.18
C GLU A 118 1.68 -28.46 13.20
N ARG A 119 1.15 -29.64 13.51
CA ARG A 119 1.93 -30.90 13.52
C ARG A 119 2.19 -31.46 12.13
N GLU A 120 1.44 -31.00 11.13
CA GLU A 120 1.53 -31.47 9.76
C GLU A 120 1.37 -30.30 8.80
N CYS A 121 2.20 -30.27 7.76
CA CYS A 121 2.11 -29.25 6.73
C CYS A 121 0.83 -29.44 5.89
N PRO A 122 -0.02 -28.40 5.76
CA PRO A 122 -1.29 -28.51 5.06
C PRO A 122 -1.12 -28.69 3.54
N SER A 123 0.05 -28.34 2.99
CA SER A 123 0.28 -28.45 1.54
C SER A 123 0.87 -29.79 1.11
N CYS A 124 1.75 -30.40 1.91
CA CYS A 124 2.48 -31.61 1.49
C CYS A 124 2.32 -32.79 2.45
N GLY A 125 1.61 -32.62 3.57
CA GLY A 125 1.40 -33.68 4.58
C GLY A 125 2.67 -34.06 5.35
N LEU A 126 3.74 -33.26 5.26
CA LEU A 126 4.96 -33.49 6.02
C LEU A 126 4.72 -33.23 7.51
N THR A 127 5.02 -34.19 8.37
CA THR A 127 4.98 -34.01 9.83
C THR A 127 6.06 -33.00 10.27
N LEU A 128 5.64 -31.94 10.96
CA LEU A 128 6.49 -30.88 11.49
C LEU A 128 6.80 -31.19 12.96
N MET A 129 8.08 -31.26 13.31
CA MET A 129 8.49 -31.49 14.70
C MET A 129 8.50 -30.16 15.44
N THR A 130 7.75 -30.08 16.54
CA THR A 130 7.75 -28.93 17.45
C THR A 130 8.87 -29.13 18.47
N GLU A 131 9.85 -28.22 18.50
CA GLU A 131 10.78 -28.16 19.62
C GLU A 131 10.03 -27.54 20.81
N SER A 132 9.84 -28.34 21.86
CA SER A 132 9.16 -27.97 23.12
C SER A 132 9.99 -27.05 23.99
#